data_AF-S4VUB8-F1
#
_entry.id   AF-S4VUB8-F1
#
_cell.length_a   1.000
_cell.length_b   1.000
_cell.length_c   1.000
_cell.angle_alpha   90.00
_cell.angle_beta   90.00
_cell.angle_gamma   90.00
#
_symmetry.space_group_name_H-M   'P 1'
#
loop_
_entity.id
_entity.type
_entity.pdbx_description
1 polymer ?
#
loop_
_entity_poly.entity_id
_entity_poly.type
_entity_poly.pdbx_seq_one_letter_code
_entity_poly.pdbx_strand_id
1 'polypeptide(L)'
;MLAFIIGFLILTFTVKRKESKKTVLVTSYTRNLPLPSGPKPWPIIGNLPEILWRNKPVFRWIHSLMGELNTDIACIRLANTHVIPVTSPRIAREILKKQDSIFATRPLTMGTEYSSRGYLTIAVEPQGEQWKKMRRVVASHVTCQKSFRWTLEQRTEEADNLVRYINKLCKGSEGIDVRHVVRQYSGNVARKMLFGVRHFGKGSEDGSGPGFEEIEHVDSLFKVVTHLYAFALSDYVPWLRFLDLEGHEKVVSGAMRNVSKYNDPLVDKRLDLWRNGKMNEPQDFLDMLILAKDTNGNPALSDEEIKAQVTVCIFIDIVI
;
A
#
# COMPACT_ATOMS: atom_id res chain seq x y z
N MET A 1 31.70 14.12 -15.04
CA MET A 1 30.50 13.51 -14.41
C MET A 1 30.07 12.21 -15.10
N LEU A 2 29.83 12.22 -16.42
CA LEU A 2 29.47 11.00 -17.17
C LEU A 2 30.51 9.87 -17.12
N ALA A 3 31.80 10.21 -17.22
CA ALA A 3 32.91 9.25 -17.11
C ALA A 3 33.04 8.63 -15.70
N PHE A 4 32.66 9.38 -14.66
CA PHE A 4 32.63 8.88 -13.27
C PHE A 4 31.49 7.88 -13.08
N ILE A 5 30.32 8.14 -13.69
CA ILE A 5 29.19 7.22 -13.69
C ILE A 5 29.57 5.92 -14.41
N ILE A 6 30.20 6.01 -15.58
CA ILE A 6 30.65 4.82 -16.35
C ILE A 6 31.73 4.04 -15.58
N GLY A 7 32.69 4.72 -14.94
CA GLY A 7 33.72 4.07 -14.13
C GLY A 7 33.15 3.35 -12.91
N PHE A 8 32.16 3.94 -12.23
CA PHE A 8 31.48 3.33 -11.09
C PHE A 8 30.61 2.13 -11.50
N LEU A 9 29.98 2.18 -12.67
CA LEU A 9 29.24 1.04 -13.25
C LEU A 9 30.16 -0.15 -13.54
N ILE A 10 31.37 0.09 -14.04
CA ILE A 10 32.34 -0.97 -14.32
C ILE A 10 32.89 -1.57 -13.02
N LEU A 11 33.18 -0.74 -12.01
CA LEU A 11 33.71 -1.19 -10.72
C LEU A 11 32.69 -2.00 -9.90
N THR A 12 31.42 -1.58 -9.89
CA THR A 12 30.36 -2.36 -9.23
C THR A 12 30.06 -3.67 -9.96
N PHE A 13 30.29 -3.73 -11.27
CA PHE A 13 30.14 -4.94 -12.09
C PHE A 13 31.21 -6.00 -11.80
N THR A 14 32.45 -5.60 -11.48
CA THR A 14 33.52 -6.55 -11.14
C THR A 14 33.39 -7.08 -9.71
N VAL A 15 32.86 -6.27 -8.78
CA VAL A 15 32.72 -6.65 -7.35
C VAL A 15 31.48 -7.53 -7.09
N LYS A 16 30.39 -7.40 -7.86
CA LYS A 16 29.16 -8.21 -7.66
C LYS A 16 29.20 -9.65 -8.18
N ARG A 17 30.34 -10.13 -8.71
CA ARG A 17 30.47 -11.51 -9.23
C ARG A 17 30.54 -12.60 -8.14
N LYS A 18 30.36 -12.26 -6.86
CA LYS A 18 30.51 -13.22 -5.76
C LYS A 18 29.42 -13.11 -4.69
N GLU A 19 28.16 -13.32 -5.09
CA GLU A 19 27.12 -13.72 -4.13
C GLU A 19 26.59 -15.12 -4.47
N SER A 20 26.67 -15.99 -3.47
CA SER A 20 26.35 -17.41 -3.52
C SER A 20 24.84 -17.61 -3.59
N LYS A 21 24.36 -18.15 -4.73
CA LYS A 21 22.98 -18.62 -4.87
C LYS A 21 22.83 -19.93 -4.09
N LYS A 22 22.09 -19.92 -2.98
CA LYS A 22 21.52 -21.15 -2.43
C LYS A 22 20.38 -21.61 -3.34
N THR A 23 20.72 -22.46 -4.31
CA THR A 23 19.77 -23.15 -5.16
C THR A 23 19.11 -24.26 -4.35
N VAL A 24 17.85 -24.09 -3.96
CA VAL A 24 17.01 -25.21 -3.55
C VAL A 24 16.61 -25.93 -4.83
N LEU A 25 17.22 -27.09 -5.09
CA LEU A 25 16.88 -27.96 -6.20
C LEU A 25 15.53 -28.63 -5.91
N VAL A 26 14.45 -28.04 -6.42
CA VAL A 26 13.19 -28.77 -6.64
C VAL A 26 13.28 -29.37 -8.05
N THR A 27 13.67 -30.64 -8.13
CA THR A 27 13.65 -31.41 -9.37
C THR A 27 12.21 -31.81 -9.68
N SER A 28 11.50 -30.97 -10.42
CA SER A 28 10.25 -31.33 -11.11
C SER A 28 10.49 -31.34 -12.62
N TYR A 29 10.33 -32.50 -13.24
CA TYR A 29 10.29 -32.66 -14.69
C TYR A 29 9.02 -31.99 -15.24
N THR A 30 9.08 -30.68 -15.44
CA THR A 30 8.06 -29.95 -16.20
C THR A 30 8.57 -29.78 -17.62
N ARG A 31 7.73 -30.09 -18.62
CA ARG A 31 7.94 -29.59 -19.98
C ARG A 31 8.12 -28.08 -19.87
N ASN A 32 9.27 -27.55 -20.30
CA ASN A 32 9.49 -26.12 -20.38
C ASN A 32 8.51 -25.53 -21.41
N LEU A 33 7.34 -25.12 -20.95
CA LEU A 33 6.40 -24.36 -21.76
C LEU A 33 7.04 -23.00 -22.09
N PRO A 34 6.93 -22.53 -23.34
CA PRO A 34 7.44 -21.21 -23.70
C PRO A 34 6.70 -20.14 -22.89
N LEU A 35 7.41 -19.06 -22.56
CA LEU A 35 6.79 -17.86 -22.01
C LEU A 35 5.82 -17.25 -23.03
N PRO A 36 4.80 -16.49 -22.58
CA PRO A 36 3.99 -15.69 -23.49
C PRO A 36 4.87 -14.82 -24.38
N SER A 37 4.43 -14.59 -25.63
CA SER A 37 5.11 -13.67 -26.54
C SER A 37 5.17 -12.26 -25.97
N GLY A 38 6.14 -11.46 -26.41
CA GLY A 38 6.28 -10.08 -25.94
C GLY A 38 7.27 -9.29 -26.79
N PRO A 39 7.48 -8.00 -26.48
CA PRO A 39 8.45 -7.19 -27.20
C PRO A 39 9.86 -7.78 -27.06
N LYS A 40 10.68 -7.63 -28.09
CA LYS A 40 12.06 -8.11 -28.06
C LYS A 40 12.85 -7.30 -27.02
N PRO A 41 13.38 -7.91 -25.95
CA PRO A 41 14.07 -7.18 -24.91
C PRO A 41 15.47 -6.76 -25.35
N TRP A 42 15.95 -5.60 -24.88
CA TRP A 42 17.36 -5.25 -25.00
C TRP A 42 18.21 -6.12 -24.06
N PRO A 43 19.48 -6.38 -24.40
CA PRO A 43 20.39 -7.09 -23.49
C PRO A 43 20.45 -6.40 -22.13
N ILE A 44 20.37 -7.19 -21.05
CA ILE A 44 20.48 -6.77 -19.64
C ILE A 44 19.31 -5.92 -19.13
N ILE A 45 18.95 -4.83 -19.80
CA ILE A 45 17.96 -3.83 -19.34
C ILE A 45 16.53 -4.12 -19.78
N GLY A 46 16.32 -5.06 -20.72
CA GLY A 46 14.98 -5.42 -21.17
C GLY A 46 14.29 -4.28 -21.93
N ASN A 47 13.04 -3.99 -21.60
CA ASN A 47 12.21 -2.96 -22.22
C ASN A 47 12.17 -1.65 -21.41
N LEU A 48 13.04 -1.49 -20.40
CA LEU A 48 13.14 -0.25 -19.61
C LEU A 48 13.34 1.01 -20.48
N PRO A 49 14.21 1.02 -21.51
CA PRO A 49 14.39 2.21 -22.35
C PRO A 49 13.10 2.67 -23.03
N GLU A 50 12.27 1.73 -23.49
CA GLU A 50 11.01 2.04 -24.18
C GLU A 50 10.00 2.72 -23.26
N ILE A 51 10.00 2.35 -21.97
CA ILE A 51 9.18 3.00 -20.93
C ILE A 51 9.66 4.44 -20.72
N LEU A 52 10.96 4.64 -20.57
CA LEU A 52 11.54 5.95 -20.28
C LEU A 52 11.39 6.93 -21.45
N TRP A 53 11.48 6.46 -22.69
CA TRP A 53 11.35 7.32 -23.88
C TRP A 53 9.92 7.77 -24.19
N ARG A 54 8.91 6.95 -23.89
CA ARG A 54 7.52 7.26 -24.27
C ARG A 54 6.82 8.27 -23.33
N ASN A 55 7.44 8.64 -22.20
CA ASN A 55 6.94 9.61 -21.21
C ASN A 55 5.42 9.46 -20.90
N LYS A 56 4.96 8.22 -20.76
CA LYS A 56 3.59 7.86 -20.39
C LYS A 56 3.60 7.07 -19.08
N PRO A 57 2.53 7.14 -18.26
CA PRO A 57 2.38 6.21 -17.14
C PRO A 57 2.54 4.76 -17.61
N VAL A 58 3.31 3.96 -16.89
CA VAL A 58 3.73 2.63 -17.35
C VAL A 58 2.55 1.72 -17.68
N PHE A 59 1.47 1.76 -16.90
CA PHE A 59 0.26 0.98 -17.19
C PHE A 59 -0.37 1.33 -18.56
N ARG A 60 -0.32 2.60 -18.98
CA ARG A 60 -0.81 3.04 -20.30
C ARG A 60 0.13 2.60 -21.42
N TRP A 61 1.43 2.62 -21.17
CA TRP A 61 2.41 2.09 -22.09
C TRP A 61 2.20 0.58 -22.33
N ILE A 62 2.06 -0.20 -21.24
CA ILE A 62 1.75 -1.63 -21.30
C ILE A 62 0.47 -1.85 -22.10
N HIS A 63 -0.61 -1.13 -21.80
CA HIS A 63 -1.88 -1.29 -22.49
C HIS A 63 -1.78 -0.98 -24.01
N SER A 64 -1.06 0.08 -24.40
CA SER A 64 -0.79 0.39 -25.81
C SER A 64 -0.01 -0.75 -26.49
N LEU A 65 1.03 -1.25 -25.84
CA LEU A 65 1.86 -2.34 -26.35
C LEU A 65 1.05 -3.63 -26.53
N MET A 66 0.15 -3.95 -25.60
CA MET A 66 -0.74 -5.12 -25.72
C MET A 66 -1.65 -5.02 -26.95
N GLY A 67 -2.16 -3.81 -27.25
CA GLY A 67 -2.93 -3.54 -28.46
C GLY A 67 -2.09 -3.63 -29.75
N GLU A 68 -0.88 -3.07 -29.74
CA GLU A 68 0.09 -3.16 -30.85
C GLU A 68 0.45 -4.62 -31.18
N LEU A 69 0.61 -5.46 -30.15
CA LEU A 69 0.90 -6.89 -30.28
C LEU A 69 -0.34 -7.76 -30.58
N ASN A 70 -1.54 -7.18 -30.53
CA ASN A 70 -2.82 -7.88 -30.66
C ASN A 70 -2.90 -9.16 -29.79
N THR A 71 -2.56 -9.03 -28.50
CA THR A 71 -2.52 -10.15 -27.55
C THR A 71 -3.23 -9.83 -26.24
N ASP A 72 -3.73 -10.88 -25.60
CA ASP A 72 -4.41 -10.84 -24.31
C ASP A 72 -3.47 -11.10 -23.12
N ILE A 73 -2.29 -11.64 -23.40
CA ILE A 73 -1.22 -11.92 -22.44
C ILE A 73 0.14 -11.72 -23.10
N ALA A 74 1.07 -11.08 -22.40
CA ALA A 74 2.44 -10.91 -22.91
C ALA A 74 3.49 -11.11 -21.83
N CYS A 75 4.76 -11.26 -22.24
CA CYS A 75 5.90 -11.22 -21.34
C CYS A 75 6.77 -10.00 -21.64
N ILE A 76 6.79 -9.04 -20.71
CA ILE A 76 7.63 -7.84 -20.79
C ILE A 76 8.80 -8.02 -19.82
N ARG A 77 10.02 -7.83 -20.30
CA ARG A 77 11.21 -7.96 -19.45
C ARG A 77 11.66 -6.60 -18.97
N LEU A 78 11.68 -6.37 -17.66
CA LEU A 78 12.21 -5.16 -17.04
C LEU A 78 13.46 -5.53 -16.25
N ALA A 79 14.63 -5.27 -16.83
CA ALA A 79 15.91 -5.81 -16.38
C ALA A 79 15.87 -7.35 -16.19
N ASN A 80 15.92 -7.83 -14.95
CA ASN A 80 15.86 -9.26 -14.60
C ASN A 80 14.47 -9.75 -14.18
N THR A 81 13.46 -8.89 -14.25
CA THR A 81 12.08 -9.20 -13.84
C THR A 81 11.19 -9.41 -15.05
N HIS A 82 10.38 -10.47 -15.05
CA HIS A 82 9.30 -10.65 -16.02
C HIS A 82 8.02 -10.04 -15.48
N VAL A 83 7.43 -9.13 -16.25
CA VAL A 83 6.10 -8.57 -16.00
C VAL A 83 5.14 -9.19 -17.01
N ILE A 84 4.12 -9.88 -16.50
CA ILE A 84 3.11 -10.57 -17.31
C ILE A 84 1.80 -9.79 -17.26
N PRO A 85 1.57 -8.81 -18.14
CA PRO A 85 0.27 -8.16 -18.25
C PRO A 85 -0.77 -9.09 -18.85
N VAL A 86 -2.00 -8.94 -18.36
CA VAL A 86 -3.19 -9.68 -18.84
C VAL A 86 -4.33 -8.69 -19.04
N THR A 87 -4.94 -8.72 -20.21
CA THR A 87 -6.09 -7.86 -20.57
C THR A 87 -7.39 -8.65 -20.78
N SER A 88 -7.32 -9.99 -20.79
CA SER A 88 -8.49 -10.86 -20.96
C SER A 88 -9.17 -11.23 -19.63
N PRO A 89 -10.49 -10.97 -19.47
CA PRO A 89 -11.24 -11.41 -18.30
C PRO A 89 -11.19 -12.92 -18.06
N ARG A 90 -11.10 -13.70 -19.16
CA ARG A 90 -10.99 -15.16 -19.08
C ARG A 90 -9.70 -15.58 -18.38
N ILE A 91 -8.57 -15.00 -18.78
CA ILE A 91 -7.25 -15.29 -18.19
C ILE A 91 -7.16 -14.72 -16.77
N ALA A 92 -7.69 -13.52 -16.53
CA ALA A 92 -7.76 -12.94 -15.20
C ALA A 92 -8.51 -13.84 -14.20
N ARG A 93 -9.60 -14.51 -14.64
CA ARG A 93 -10.31 -15.50 -13.81
C ARG A 93 -9.48 -16.76 -13.53
N GLU A 94 -8.65 -17.19 -14.46
CA GLU A 94 -7.71 -18.30 -14.20
C GLU A 94 -6.73 -17.91 -13.09
N ILE A 95 -6.14 -16.72 -13.16
CA ILE A 95 -5.12 -16.22 -12.22
C ILE A 95 -5.71 -15.89 -10.85
N LEU A 96 -6.78 -15.09 -10.82
CA LEU A 96 -7.32 -14.48 -9.58
C LEU A 96 -8.35 -15.34 -8.85
N LYS A 97 -8.82 -16.45 -9.47
CA LYS A 97 -9.85 -17.31 -8.86
C LYS A 97 -9.50 -18.79 -8.90
N LYS A 98 -9.10 -19.34 -10.04
CA LYS A 98 -8.83 -20.79 -10.15
C LYS A 98 -7.45 -21.17 -9.64
N GLN A 99 -6.47 -20.29 -9.79
CA GLN A 99 -5.07 -20.48 -9.37
C GLN A 99 -4.64 -19.38 -8.39
N ASP A 100 -5.60 -18.81 -7.67
CA ASP A 100 -5.37 -17.70 -6.73
C ASP A 100 -4.30 -18.04 -5.69
N SER A 101 -4.28 -19.27 -5.19
CA SER A 101 -3.28 -19.76 -4.24
C SER A 101 -1.83 -19.75 -4.78
N ILE A 102 -1.64 -19.81 -6.10
CA ILE A 102 -0.32 -19.75 -6.75
C ILE A 102 0.10 -18.29 -6.96
N PHE A 103 -0.85 -17.42 -7.32
CA PHE A 103 -0.61 -16.01 -7.67
C PHE A 103 -0.92 -15.01 -6.56
N ALA A 104 -1.20 -15.48 -5.33
CA ALA A 104 -1.58 -14.62 -4.21
C ALA A 104 -0.40 -13.82 -3.63
N THR A 105 0.84 -14.27 -3.79
CA THR A 105 2.03 -13.59 -3.29
C THR A 105 2.20 -12.20 -3.93
N ARG A 106 2.56 -11.20 -3.11
CA ARG A 106 2.80 -9.83 -3.54
C ARG A 106 4.28 -9.60 -3.87
N PRO A 107 4.60 -8.80 -4.90
CA PRO A 107 5.97 -8.43 -5.18
C PRO A 107 6.49 -7.48 -4.09
N LEU A 108 7.75 -7.68 -3.72
CA LEU A 108 8.49 -6.79 -2.82
C LEU A 108 8.99 -5.59 -3.62
N THR A 109 8.57 -4.39 -3.23
CA THR A 109 8.96 -3.12 -3.82
C THR A 109 9.35 -2.13 -2.73
N MET A 110 10.06 -1.06 -3.09
CA MET A 110 10.34 0.03 -2.16
C MET A 110 9.03 0.62 -1.58
N GLY A 111 8.02 0.84 -2.42
CA GLY A 111 6.73 1.39 -1.98
C GLY A 111 6.02 0.49 -0.96
N THR A 112 6.00 -0.82 -1.20
CA THR A 112 5.42 -1.79 -0.25
C THR A 112 6.23 -1.92 1.03
N GLU A 113 7.55 -1.79 0.99
CA GLU A 113 8.42 -1.87 2.17
C GLU A 113 8.07 -0.76 3.17
N TYR A 114 8.03 0.50 2.72
CA TYR A 114 7.74 1.64 3.59
C TYR A 114 6.28 1.65 4.08
N SER A 115 5.32 1.41 3.18
CA SER A 115 3.89 1.44 3.54
C SER A 115 3.49 0.35 4.52
N SER A 116 4.26 -0.74 4.60
CA SER A 116 3.99 -1.89 5.47
C SER A 116 4.82 -1.93 6.74
N ARG A 117 5.65 -0.90 7.01
CA ARG A 117 6.63 -0.91 8.12
C ARG A 117 7.54 -2.14 8.09
N GLY A 118 8.04 -2.48 6.90
CA GLY A 118 8.88 -3.67 6.74
C GLY A 118 8.07 -4.96 6.82
N TYR A 119 6.94 -5.02 6.11
CA TYR A 119 6.17 -6.24 5.92
C TYR A 119 5.51 -6.73 7.23
N LEU A 120 4.76 -5.81 7.86
CA LEU A 120 3.94 -6.06 9.05
C LEU A 120 2.44 -5.85 8.79
N THR A 121 2.01 -5.78 7.52
CA THR A 121 0.62 -5.40 7.17
C THR A 121 -0.10 -6.41 6.29
N ILE A 122 -1.43 -6.53 6.41
CA ILE A 122 -2.22 -7.46 5.59
C ILE A 122 -2.16 -7.22 4.06
N ALA A 123 -2.00 -5.97 3.61
CA ALA A 123 -2.27 -5.61 2.22
C ALA A 123 -1.18 -6.05 1.23
N VAL A 124 0.08 -5.96 1.63
CA VAL A 124 1.23 -6.09 0.73
C VAL A 124 2.28 -7.10 1.19
N GLU A 125 2.02 -7.81 2.29
CA GLU A 125 2.83 -8.93 2.74
C GLU A 125 2.88 -10.06 1.71
N PRO A 126 4.04 -10.69 1.48
CA PRO A 126 4.11 -11.98 0.81
C PRO A 126 3.22 -13.02 1.50
N GLN A 127 2.70 -13.97 0.73
CA GLN A 127 1.89 -15.04 1.31
C GLN A 127 2.73 -15.87 2.29
N GLY A 128 2.23 -16.02 3.51
CA GLY A 128 2.91 -16.75 4.57
C GLY A 128 2.08 -16.78 5.85
N GLU A 129 2.63 -17.36 6.92
CA GLU A 129 1.95 -17.44 8.22
C GLU A 129 1.66 -16.05 8.82
N GLN A 130 2.58 -15.10 8.62
CA GLN A 130 2.38 -13.71 9.02
C GLN A 130 1.17 -13.09 8.32
N TRP A 131 1.08 -13.20 7.00
CA TRP A 131 -0.08 -12.72 6.23
C TRP A 131 -1.39 -13.39 6.66
N LYS A 132 -1.39 -14.72 6.85
CA LYS A 132 -2.57 -15.46 7.33
C LYS A 132 -3.02 -14.98 8.71
N LYS A 133 -2.06 -14.75 9.63
CA LYS A 133 -2.31 -14.23 10.97
C LYS A 133 -3.01 -12.86 10.91
N MET A 134 -2.42 -11.91 10.19
CA MET A 134 -2.98 -10.56 10.04
C MET A 134 -4.35 -10.58 9.36
N ARG A 135 -4.50 -11.38 8.30
CA ARG A 135 -5.78 -11.55 7.59
C ARG A 135 -6.87 -12.08 8.50
N ARG A 136 -6.58 -13.07 9.34
CA ARG A 136 -7.56 -13.60 10.30
C ARG A 136 -8.00 -12.55 11.31
N VAL A 137 -7.08 -11.73 11.83
CA VAL A 137 -7.41 -10.67 12.79
C VAL A 137 -8.29 -9.60 12.14
N VAL A 138 -7.87 -9.04 11.02
CA VAL A 138 -8.62 -7.99 10.30
C VAL A 138 -9.99 -8.51 9.82
N ALA A 139 -10.06 -9.75 9.32
CA ALA A 139 -11.32 -10.38 8.92
C ALA A 139 -12.30 -10.55 10.08
N SER A 140 -11.81 -10.96 11.25
CA SER A 140 -12.66 -11.24 12.42
C SER A 140 -13.13 -9.97 13.14
N HIS A 141 -12.30 -8.92 13.12
CA HIS A 141 -12.50 -7.77 14.02
C HIS A 141 -12.80 -6.45 13.30
N VAL A 142 -12.41 -6.29 12.03
CA VAL A 142 -12.58 -5.01 11.30
C VAL A 142 -13.58 -5.16 10.17
N THR A 143 -13.39 -6.14 9.30
CA THR A 143 -14.20 -6.30 8.07
C THR A 143 -15.40 -7.25 8.22
N CYS A 144 -15.72 -7.68 9.45
CA CYS A 144 -16.86 -8.55 9.70
C CYS A 144 -18.19 -7.76 9.79
N GLN A 145 -19.30 -8.47 9.54
CA GLN A 145 -20.64 -7.88 9.58
C GLN A 145 -20.98 -7.23 10.93
N LYS A 146 -20.49 -7.80 12.04
CA LYS A 146 -20.68 -7.25 13.40
C LYS A 146 -20.01 -5.90 13.53
N SER A 147 -18.75 -5.80 13.12
CA SER A 147 -17.97 -4.56 13.13
C SER A 147 -18.60 -3.49 12.26
N PHE A 148 -19.08 -3.85 11.06
CA PHE A 148 -19.77 -2.91 10.18
C PHE A 148 -21.04 -2.30 10.82
N ARG A 149 -21.80 -3.11 11.57
CA ARG A 149 -23.00 -2.63 12.30
C ARG A 149 -22.61 -1.78 13.51
N TRP A 150 -21.56 -2.18 14.24
CA TRP A 150 -21.10 -1.47 15.42
C TRP A 150 -20.63 -0.04 15.10
N THR A 151 -19.99 0.17 13.95
CA THR A 151 -19.50 1.49 13.54
C THR A 151 -20.49 2.29 12.67
N LEU A 152 -21.76 1.86 12.57
CA LEU A 152 -22.76 2.54 11.74
C LEU A 152 -23.02 3.98 12.18
N GLU A 153 -23.16 4.21 13.48
CA GLU A 153 -23.41 5.54 14.04
C GLU A 153 -22.24 6.49 13.74
N GLN A 154 -21.01 6.04 13.95
CA GLN A 154 -19.79 6.80 13.65
C GLN A 154 -19.73 7.22 12.16
N ARG A 155 -20.04 6.31 11.23
CA ARG A 155 -20.07 6.63 9.79
C ARG A 155 -21.20 7.61 9.45
N THR A 156 -22.36 7.46 10.08
CA THR A 156 -23.50 8.35 9.88
C THR A 156 -23.19 9.77 10.35
N GLU A 157 -22.57 9.90 11.53
CA GLU A 157 -22.09 11.19 12.06
C GLU A 157 -21.11 11.88 11.10
N GLU A 158 -20.15 11.13 10.55
CA GLU A 158 -19.19 11.67 9.58
C GLU A 158 -19.85 12.08 8.25
N ALA A 159 -20.88 11.36 7.81
CA ALA A 159 -21.66 11.72 6.63
C ALA A 159 -22.46 13.02 6.85
N ASP A 160 -23.08 13.18 8.02
CA ASP A 160 -23.78 14.42 8.38
C ASP A 160 -22.81 15.60 8.42
N ASN A 161 -21.62 15.39 8.99
CA ASN A 161 -20.60 16.43 9.05
C ASN A 161 -20.05 16.79 7.66
N LEU A 162 -19.92 15.83 6.75
CA LEU A 162 -19.60 16.09 5.35
C LEU A 162 -20.65 17.00 4.70
N VAL A 163 -21.94 16.70 4.87
CA VAL A 163 -23.04 17.53 4.32
C VAL A 163 -23.00 18.94 4.89
N ARG A 164 -22.78 19.09 6.20
CA ARG A 164 -22.62 20.40 6.86
C ARG A 164 -21.45 21.18 6.27
N TYR A 165 -20.31 20.52 6.07
CA TYR A 165 -19.12 21.14 5.49
C TYR A 165 -19.37 21.61 4.04
N ILE A 166 -19.95 20.76 3.19
CA ILE A 166 -20.31 21.11 1.81
C ILE A 166 -21.29 22.28 1.77
N ASN A 167 -22.37 22.22 2.55
CA ASN A 167 -23.38 23.29 2.59
C ASN A 167 -22.75 24.64 2.98
N LYS A 168 -21.73 24.62 3.86
CA LYS A 168 -20.99 25.82 4.22
C LYS A 168 -20.13 26.33 3.07
N LEU A 169 -19.39 25.45 2.39
CA LEU A 169 -18.58 25.83 1.24
C LEU A 169 -19.44 26.49 0.14
N CYS A 170 -20.62 25.92 -0.15
CA CYS A 170 -21.57 26.49 -1.11
C CYS A 170 -21.99 27.94 -0.82
N LYS A 171 -21.96 28.37 0.45
CA LYS A 171 -22.34 29.74 0.83
C LYS A 171 -21.24 30.77 0.58
N GLY A 172 -20.02 30.34 0.33
CA GLY A 172 -18.85 31.22 0.23
C GLY A 172 -17.95 31.00 -0.98
N SER A 173 -18.21 30.03 -1.85
CA SER A 173 -17.37 29.72 -3.01
C SER A 173 -18.15 29.60 -4.33
N GLU A 174 -17.49 29.93 -5.44
CA GLU A 174 -18.01 29.70 -6.81
C GLU A 174 -17.93 28.22 -7.24
N GLY A 175 -17.17 27.39 -6.50
CA GLY A 175 -16.99 25.97 -6.77
C GLY A 175 -16.38 25.21 -5.59
N ILE A 176 -16.52 23.89 -5.60
CA ILE A 176 -16.04 23.00 -4.53
C ILE A 176 -15.05 21.99 -5.12
N ASP A 177 -13.88 21.86 -4.51
CA ASP A 177 -12.98 20.75 -4.80
C ASP A 177 -13.52 19.45 -4.18
N VAL A 178 -14.31 18.72 -4.98
CA VAL A 178 -14.89 17.43 -4.59
C VAL A 178 -13.81 16.42 -4.22
N ARG A 179 -12.63 16.45 -4.87
CA ARG A 179 -11.54 15.54 -4.54
C ARG A 179 -11.05 15.82 -3.13
N HIS A 180 -10.80 17.08 -2.79
CA HIS A 180 -10.40 17.43 -1.43
C HIS A 180 -11.45 16.97 -0.41
N VAL A 181 -12.70 17.35 -0.63
CA VAL A 181 -13.81 17.05 0.29
C VAL A 181 -13.99 15.54 0.52
N VAL A 182 -13.99 14.74 -0.55
CA VAL A 182 -14.16 13.26 -0.45
C VAL A 182 -12.95 12.62 0.23
N ARG A 183 -11.73 13.06 -0.07
CA ARG A 183 -10.52 12.55 0.60
C ARG A 183 -10.57 12.79 2.11
N GLN A 184 -10.98 13.99 2.51
CA GLN A 184 -11.10 14.34 3.92
C GLN A 184 -12.21 13.53 4.60
N TYR A 185 -13.35 13.33 3.94
CA TYR A 185 -14.39 12.45 4.45
C TYR A 185 -13.91 11.01 4.67
N SER A 186 -13.27 10.38 3.69
CA SER A 186 -12.72 9.03 3.83
C SER A 186 -11.72 8.93 4.98
N GLY A 187 -10.82 9.91 5.10
CA GLY A 187 -9.86 9.97 6.20
C GLY A 187 -10.52 10.20 7.57
N ASN A 188 -11.61 10.97 7.65
CA ASN A 188 -12.33 11.20 8.89
C ASN A 188 -13.11 9.97 9.34
N VAL A 189 -13.80 9.30 8.41
CA VAL A 189 -14.50 8.04 8.66
C VAL A 189 -13.54 6.98 9.21
N ALA A 190 -12.41 6.78 8.54
CA ALA A 190 -11.40 5.81 8.98
C ALA A 190 -10.87 6.14 10.38
N ARG A 191 -10.54 7.40 10.66
CA ARG A 191 -10.06 7.83 11.98
C ARG A 191 -11.11 7.69 13.07
N LYS A 192 -12.37 8.03 12.78
CA LYS A 192 -13.47 7.88 13.73
C LYS A 192 -13.69 6.40 14.08
N MET A 193 -13.64 5.50 13.10
CA MET A 193 -13.81 4.06 13.33
C MET A 193 -12.61 3.41 14.03
N LEU A 194 -11.38 3.88 13.76
CA LEU A 194 -10.17 3.30 14.35
C LEU A 194 -9.83 3.86 15.72
N PHE A 195 -10.04 5.14 15.94
CA PHE A 195 -9.55 5.83 17.14
C PHE A 195 -10.67 6.48 17.97
N GLY A 196 -11.91 6.48 17.47
CA GLY A 196 -13.01 7.21 18.10
C GLY A 196 -12.89 8.74 18.02
N VAL A 197 -11.89 9.27 17.30
CA VAL A 197 -11.63 10.71 17.20
C VAL A 197 -11.86 11.24 15.79
N ARG A 198 -12.35 12.48 15.72
CA ARG A 198 -12.53 13.23 14.48
C ARG A 198 -11.33 14.10 14.13
N HIS A 199 -10.65 14.65 15.14
CA HIS A 199 -9.53 15.57 14.94
C HIS A 199 -8.31 15.09 15.74
N PHE A 200 -7.12 15.24 15.17
CA PHE A 200 -5.87 15.06 15.90
C PHE A 200 -5.55 16.25 16.80
N GLY A 201 -5.96 17.45 16.37
CA GLY A 201 -5.76 18.71 17.07
C GLY A 201 -7.08 19.47 17.26
N LYS A 202 -7.03 20.80 17.09
CA LYS A 202 -8.18 21.69 17.31
C LYS A 202 -9.25 21.60 16.21
N GLY A 203 -8.94 20.97 15.07
CA GLY A 203 -9.77 21.02 13.88
C GLY A 203 -9.70 22.39 13.18
N SER A 204 -10.64 22.67 12.28
CA SER A 204 -10.76 24.01 11.69
C SER A 204 -11.23 25.03 12.74
N GLU A 205 -10.84 26.30 12.60
CA GLU A 205 -11.24 27.39 13.52
C GLU A 205 -12.76 27.50 13.69
N ASP A 206 -13.49 27.12 12.65
CA ASP A 206 -14.93 27.17 12.56
C ASP A 206 -15.64 25.84 12.89
N GLY A 207 -14.86 24.81 13.28
CA GLY A 207 -15.30 23.47 13.66
C GLY A 207 -15.97 22.64 12.56
N SER A 208 -16.06 23.16 11.33
CA SER A 208 -16.86 22.56 10.26
C SER A 208 -16.06 21.70 9.29
N GLY A 209 -14.76 21.94 9.16
CA GLY A 209 -13.87 21.32 8.19
C GLY A 209 -12.65 20.64 8.81
N PRO A 210 -11.75 20.11 7.97
CA PRO A 210 -10.49 19.56 8.43
C PRO A 210 -9.55 20.68 8.92
N GLY A 211 -8.82 20.42 10.01
CA GLY A 211 -7.70 21.24 10.44
C GLY A 211 -6.41 20.95 9.65
N PHE A 212 -5.32 21.62 10.02
CA PHE A 212 -4.01 21.41 9.37
C PHE A 212 -3.54 19.95 9.50
N GLU A 213 -3.69 19.36 10.69
CA GLU A 213 -3.25 18.00 10.99
C GLU A 213 -4.05 16.97 10.18
N GLU A 214 -5.35 17.20 10.00
CA GLU A 214 -6.21 16.38 9.14
C GLU A 214 -5.73 16.38 7.70
N ILE A 215 -5.49 17.58 7.16
CA ILE A 215 -5.04 17.76 5.78
C ILE A 215 -3.67 17.12 5.58
N GLU A 216 -2.72 17.38 6.47
CA GLU A 216 -1.37 16.80 6.41
C GLU A 216 -1.41 15.26 6.47
N HIS A 217 -2.24 14.70 7.36
CA HIS A 217 -2.40 13.25 7.49
C HIS A 217 -3.03 12.64 6.24
N VAL A 218 -4.16 13.16 5.77
CA VAL A 218 -4.88 12.64 4.59
C VAL A 218 -4.03 12.77 3.33
N ASP A 219 -3.37 13.90 3.11
CA ASP A 219 -2.48 14.06 1.96
C ASP A 219 -1.30 13.08 2.01
N SER A 220 -0.78 12.81 3.20
CA SER A 220 0.27 11.80 3.38
C SER A 220 -0.25 10.39 3.09
N LEU A 221 -1.46 10.04 3.53
CA LEU A 221 -2.07 8.75 3.20
C LEU A 221 -2.21 8.55 1.68
N PHE A 222 -2.73 9.56 0.97
CA PHE A 222 -2.89 9.49 -0.48
C PHE A 222 -1.54 9.48 -1.22
N LYS A 223 -0.49 10.12 -0.69
CA LYS A 223 0.88 9.98 -1.21
C LYS A 223 1.35 8.53 -1.10
N VAL A 224 1.14 7.87 0.04
CA VAL A 224 1.52 6.45 0.20
C VAL A 224 0.76 5.56 -0.77
N VAL A 225 -0.57 5.69 -0.85
CA VAL A 225 -1.42 4.89 -1.76
C VAL A 225 -1.01 5.09 -3.23
N THR A 226 -0.72 6.33 -3.64
CA THR A 226 -0.31 6.64 -5.02
C THR A 226 1.02 5.99 -5.40
N HIS A 227 1.90 5.75 -4.43
CA HIS A 227 3.25 5.22 -4.66
C HIS A 227 3.41 3.74 -4.31
N LEU A 228 2.35 3.06 -3.84
CA LEU A 228 2.42 1.67 -3.36
C LEU A 228 3.00 0.70 -4.40
N TYR A 229 2.60 0.86 -5.66
CA TYR A 229 3.12 0.13 -6.83
C TYR A 229 3.40 1.10 -7.99
N ALA A 230 3.78 2.34 -7.67
CA ALA A 230 4.28 3.25 -8.69
C ALA A 230 5.53 2.64 -9.30
N PHE A 231 5.71 2.84 -10.61
CA PHE A 231 6.90 2.36 -11.28
C PHE A 231 8.13 3.09 -10.72
N ALA A 232 8.99 2.36 -10.02
CA ALA A 232 10.30 2.83 -9.58
C ALA A 232 11.38 1.97 -10.23
N LEU A 233 12.37 2.60 -10.85
CA LEU A 233 13.49 1.92 -11.49
C LEU A 233 14.30 1.11 -10.46
N SER A 234 14.32 1.55 -9.20
CA SER A 234 14.94 0.84 -8.09
C SER A 234 14.35 -0.54 -7.82
N ASP A 235 13.07 -0.78 -8.14
CA ASP A 235 12.44 -2.11 -7.98
C ASP A 235 12.95 -3.13 -9.01
N TYR A 236 13.41 -2.66 -10.18
CA TYR A 236 13.94 -3.50 -11.26
C TYR A 236 15.47 -3.51 -11.31
N VAL A 237 16.09 -2.44 -10.83
CA VAL A 237 17.54 -2.22 -10.84
C VAL A 237 17.98 -1.77 -9.44
N PRO A 238 18.03 -2.68 -8.44
CA PRO A 238 18.17 -2.31 -7.02
C PRO A 238 19.41 -1.51 -6.65
N TRP A 239 20.49 -1.64 -7.41
CA TRP A 239 21.71 -0.86 -7.16
C TRP A 239 21.57 0.62 -7.52
N LEU A 240 20.50 1.04 -8.20
CA LEU A 240 20.17 2.45 -8.44
C LEU A 240 19.35 3.08 -7.31
N ARG A 241 18.89 2.30 -6.31
CA ARG A 241 18.01 2.79 -5.22
C ARG A 241 18.58 4.01 -4.50
N PHE A 242 19.90 4.03 -4.25
CA PHE A 242 20.56 5.16 -3.55
C PHE A 242 20.44 6.52 -4.25
N LEU A 243 20.13 6.53 -5.56
CA LEU A 243 19.97 7.76 -6.33
C LEU A 243 18.56 8.36 -6.20
N ASP A 244 17.55 7.54 -5.82
CA ASP A 244 16.12 7.92 -5.79
C ASP A 244 15.72 8.75 -7.02
N LEU A 245 15.99 8.21 -8.22
CA LEU A 245 15.90 8.96 -9.49
C LEU A 245 14.51 9.56 -9.73
N GLU A 246 13.47 8.86 -9.29
CA GLU A 246 12.08 9.32 -9.37
C GLU A 246 11.61 10.10 -8.12
N GLY A 247 12.42 10.17 -7.07
CA GLY A 247 12.07 10.80 -5.79
C GLY A 247 11.01 10.03 -4.98
N HIS A 248 10.64 8.83 -5.41
CA HIS A 248 9.57 8.04 -4.81
C HIS A 248 9.90 7.63 -3.38
N GLU A 249 11.16 7.26 -3.11
CA GLU A 249 11.56 6.80 -1.77
C GLU A 249 11.48 7.93 -0.75
N LYS A 250 11.96 9.12 -1.11
CA LYS A 250 11.82 10.32 -0.26
C LYS A 250 10.36 10.69 -0.01
N VAL A 251 9.50 10.58 -1.03
CA VAL A 251 8.06 10.91 -0.91
C VAL A 251 7.36 9.93 0.02
N VAL A 252 7.52 8.62 -0.19
CA VAL A 252 6.83 7.59 0.60
C VAL A 252 7.33 7.54 2.03
N SER A 253 8.65 7.61 2.24
CA SER A 253 9.22 7.65 3.60
C SER A 253 8.77 8.88 4.39
N GLY A 254 8.75 10.07 3.75
CA GLY A 254 8.25 11.29 4.35
C GLY A 254 6.76 11.23 4.68
N ALA A 255 5.95 10.69 3.76
CA ALA A 255 4.52 10.52 3.96
C ALA A 255 4.22 9.51 5.09
N MET A 256 4.91 8.37 5.13
CA MET A 256 4.76 7.40 6.21
C MET A 256 5.17 7.96 7.56
N ARG A 257 6.24 8.76 7.63
CA ARG A 257 6.63 9.47 8.85
C ARG A 257 5.51 10.41 9.34
N ASN A 258 4.87 11.13 8.43
CA ASN A 258 3.73 11.97 8.76
C ASN A 258 2.51 11.17 9.22
N VAL A 259 2.23 10.01 8.63
CA VAL A 259 1.17 9.11 9.09
C VAL A 259 1.46 8.61 10.50
N SER A 260 2.68 8.10 10.74
CA SER A 260 3.12 7.61 12.06
C SER A 260 3.10 8.71 13.13
N LYS A 261 3.47 9.95 12.78
CA LYS A 261 3.41 11.13 13.66
C LYS A 261 2.03 11.31 14.30
N TYR A 262 0.95 11.00 13.58
CA TYR A 262 -0.41 11.17 14.07
C TYR A 262 -1.01 9.88 14.66
N ASN A 263 -0.74 8.72 14.05
CA ASN A 263 -1.33 7.45 14.48
C ASN A 263 -0.67 6.87 15.73
N ASP A 264 0.67 6.87 15.79
CA ASP A 264 1.41 6.12 16.81
C ASP A 264 1.13 6.64 18.22
N PRO A 265 1.06 7.96 18.49
CA PRO A 265 0.71 8.46 19.82
C PRO A 265 -0.68 8.01 20.31
N LEU A 266 -1.65 7.85 19.40
CA LEU A 266 -2.98 7.35 19.74
C LEU A 266 -2.94 5.85 20.10
N VAL A 267 -2.16 5.08 19.33
CA VAL A 267 -1.94 3.64 19.60
C VAL A 267 -1.24 3.44 20.93
N ASP A 268 -0.12 4.13 21.16
CA ASP A 268 0.68 4.01 22.38
C ASP A 268 -0.15 4.39 23.62
N LYS A 269 -0.88 5.51 23.55
CA LYS A 269 -1.79 5.92 24.63
C LYS A 269 -2.85 4.85 24.91
N ARG A 270 -3.44 4.24 23.88
CA ARG A 270 -4.49 3.23 24.08
C ARG A 270 -3.94 1.92 24.64
N LEU A 271 -2.76 1.50 24.19
CA LEU A 271 -2.03 0.36 24.76
C LEU A 271 -1.78 0.55 26.26
N ASP A 272 -1.32 1.75 26.66
CA ASP A 272 -1.08 2.07 28.08
C ASP A 272 -2.37 2.03 28.91
N LEU A 273 -3.50 2.51 28.37
CA LEU A 273 -4.77 2.46 29.08
C LEU A 273 -5.23 1.03 29.33
N TRP A 274 -5.11 0.14 28.34
CA TRP A 274 -5.44 -1.28 28.49
C TRP A 274 -4.50 -2.00 29.46
N ARG A 275 -3.18 -1.78 29.34
CA ARG A 275 -2.17 -2.38 30.22
C ARG A 275 -2.34 -1.99 31.69
N ASN A 276 -2.78 -0.76 31.93
CA ASN A 276 -3.02 -0.23 33.28
C ASN A 276 -4.45 -0.51 33.80
N GLY A 277 -5.27 -1.29 33.10
CA GLY A 277 -6.64 -1.61 33.52
C GLY A 277 -7.57 -0.39 33.60
N LYS A 278 -7.28 0.67 32.85
CA LYS A 278 -8.10 1.90 32.81
C LYS A 278 -9.22 1.84 31.77
N MET A 279 -9.31 0.75 31.02
CA MET A 279 -10.32 0.46 30.02
C MET A 279 -10.98 -0.88 30.35
N ASN A 280 -12.31 -0.92 30.24
CA ASN A 280 -13.11 -2.10 30.56
C ASN A 280 -13.75 -2.74 29.33
N GLU A 281 -13.98 -1.95 28.27
CA GLU A 281 -14.66 -2.40 27.06
C GLU A 281 -14.04 -1.74 25.81
N PRO A 282 -14.03 -2.45 24.67
CA PRO A 282 -13.58 -1.88 23.41
C PRO A 282 -14.56 -0.81 22.90
N GLN A 283 -14.03 0.32 22.46
CA GLN A 283 -14.78 1.47 21.96
C GLN A 283 -14.63 1.68 20.45
N ASP A 284 -13.54 1.18 19.86
CA ASP A 284 -13.21 1.34 18.45
C ASP A 284 -12.40 0.14 17.92
N PHE A 285 -12.03 0.18 16.63
CA PHE A 285 -11.25 -0.90 16.03
C PHE A 285 -9.83 -1.03 16.58
N LEU A 286 -9.21 0.05 17.08
CA LEU A 286 -7.92 -0.04 17.75
C LEU A 286 -8.00 -0.94 18.97
N ASP A 287 -9.02 -0.79 19.82
CA ASP A 287 -9.21 -1.68 20.97
C ASP A 287 -9.42 -3.13 20.54
N MET A 288 -10.18 -3.36 19.47
CA MET A 288 -10.39 -4.71 18.95
C MET A 288 -9.09 -5.36 18.45
N LEU A 289 -8.18 -4.58 17.86
CA LEU A 289 -6.85 -5.05 17.45
C LEU A 289 -5.95 -5.33 18.67
N ILE A 290 -5.99 -4.47 19.70
CA ILE A 290 -5.23 -4.66 20.95
C ILE A 290 -5.69 -5.92 21.69
N LEU A 291 -7.01 -6.16 21.73
CA LEU A 291 -7.61 -7.30 22.44
C LEU A 291 -7.59 -8.60 21.64
N ALA A 292 -7.25 -8.56 20.35
CA ALA A 292 -7.22 -9.75 19.50
C ALA A 292 -6.31 -10.83 20.10
N LYS A 293 -6.81 -12.07 20.15
CA LYS A 293 -6.08 -13.23 20.70
C LYS A 293 -5.76 -14.27 19.64
N ASP A 294 -4.61 -14.93 19.79
CA ASP A 294 -4.26 -16.10 18.99
C ASP A 294 -5.02 -17.35 19.47
N THR A 295 -4.75 -18.50 18.84
CA THR A 295 -5.39 -19.77 19.20
C THR A 295 -5.03 -20.26 20.61
N ASN A 296 -3.98 -19.71 21.21
CA ASN A 296 -3.50 -20.06 22.54
C ASN A 296 -3.97 -19.07 23.62
N GLY A 297 -4.76 -18.06 23.25
CA GLY A 297 -5.21 -16.99 24.16
C GLY A 297 -4.19 -15.88 24.41
N ASN A 298 -3.04 -15.90 23.74
CA ASN A 298 -2.03 -14.83 23.82
C ASN A 298 -2.42 -13.65 22.92
N PRO A 299 -1.89 -12.43 23.14
CA PRO A 299 -2.05 -11.34 22.19
C PRO A 299 -1.69 -11.76 20.76
N ALA A 300 -2.60 -11.54 19.82
CA ALA A 300 -2.43 -11.95 18.42
C ALA A 300 -1.42 -11.08 17.65
N LEU A 301 -1.25 -9.85 18.10
CA LEU A 301 -0.43 -8.82 17.47
C LEU A 301 0.55 -8.22 18.48
N SER A 302 1.76 -7.90 18.02
CA SER A 302 2.68 -7.02 18.73
C SER A 302 2.27 -5.54 18.60
N ASP A 303 2.83 -4.67 19.44
CA ASP A 303 2.58 -3.21 19.38
C ASP A 303 2.88 -2.63 17.98
N GLU A 304 3.97 -3.07 17.36
CA GLU A 304 4.34 -2.62 16.00
C GLU A 304 3.40 -3.18 14.93
N GLU A 305 2.91 -4.42 15.10
CA GLU A 305 1.89 -4.98 14.22
C GLU A 305 0.57 -4.22 14.35
N ILE A 306 0.19 -3.78 15.55
CA ILE A 306 -1.00 -2.94 15.75
C ILE A 306 -0.84 -1.61 15.02
N LYS A 307 0.30 -0.90 15.19
CA LYS A 307 0.60 0.35 14.47
C LYS A 307 0.57 0.16 12.95
N ALA A 308 1.09 -0.96 12.47
CA ALA A 308 1.07 -1.30 11.05
C ALA A 308 -0.36 -1.58 10.55
N GLN A 309 -1.16 -2.38 11.27
CA GLN A 309 -2.55 -2.69 10.88
C GLN A 309 -3.44 -1.45 10.89
N VAL A 310 -3.32 -0.59 11.89
CA VAL A 310 -4.08 0.67 11.95
C VAL A 310 -3.84 1.50 10.69
N THR A 311 -2.58 1.64 10.27
CA THR A 311 -2.22 2.38 9.06
C THR A 311 -2.86 1.76 7.82
N VAL A 312 -2.84 0.43 7.69
CA VAL A 312 -3.43 -0.25 6.53
C VAL A 312 -4.96 -0.30 6.56
N CYS A 313 -5.59 -0.37 7.71
CA CYS A 313 -7.05 -0.28 7.80
C CYS A 313 -7.55 1.07 7.29
N ILE A 314 -6.82 2.16 7.58
CA ILE A 314 -7.12 3.49 7.00
C ILE A 314 -6.96 3.47 5.47
N PHE A 315 -5.94 2.81 4.93
CA PHE A 315 -5.80 2.67 3.47
C PHE A 315 -6.93 1.85 2.85
N ILE A 316 -7.40 0.78 3.50
CA ILE A 316 -8.48 -0.06 2.99
C ILE A 316 -9.77 0.75 2.87
N ASP A 317 -10.13 1.55 3.87
CA ASP A 317 -11.30 2.44 3.83
C ASP A 317 -11.19 3.54 2.76
N ILE A 318 -9.97 3.93 2.37
CA ILE A 318 -9.73 4.93 1.33
C ILE A 318 -9.83 4.33 -0.08
N VAL A 319 -9.54 3.04 -0.24
CA VAL A 319 -9.45 2.37 -1.54
C VAL A 319 -10.73 1.62 -1.92
N ILE A 320 -11.57 1.24 -0.95
CA ILE A 320 -12.89 0.62 -1.15
C ILE A 320 -13.98 1.69 -1.22
#